data_AF-A0A6I9Z0Y6-F1
#
_entry.id   AF-A0A6I9Z0Y6-F1
#
_cell.length_a   1.000
_cell.length_b   1.000
_cell.length_c   1.000
_cell.angle_alpha   90.00
_cell.angle_beta   90.00
_cell.angle_gamma   90.00
#
_symmetry.space_group_name_H-M   'P 1'
#
loop_
_entity.id
_entity.type
_entity.pdbx_description
1 polymer ?
#
loop_
_entity_poly.entity_id
_entity_poly.type
_entity_poly.pdbx_seq_one_letter_code
_entity_poly.pdbx_strand_id
1 'polypeptide(L)'
;MTRIPVIENPQYFRQGHNCHKPDTYVQYIKRRDIILKRELGEGAFGKVFLAECYNLSPTKDKMLVAVKALKDPTLAARKDFQREAELLTNLQHDHIVKFYGVCGDGDPLIMVFEYMKHGDLNKFLRAHGPDALILVDGQPRQVKGELGLSQMLHIASQIASGMVYLASQHFVHRDLATRNCLVGVNLLVKIGDFGMSRDVYSTDYYREVTRPKGYYSRTWQQQRITTMAATTVGGHTMLPIRWMPPESIMYRKFTTESDVWSFGVILWEIFTYGKQPWFQLSNTEVIECITQGRVLERPRVCPKEMYDIMLGCWQREPQQRLNIKEIYKLLHALGKATPIYLDILG
;
A
#
# COMPACT_ATOMS: atom_id res chain seq x y z
N MET A 1 -22.34 24.43 -8.59
CA MET A 1 -21.47 23.55 -7.79
C MET A 1 -22.27 23.11 -6.58
N THR A 2 -22.69 21.86 -6.51
CA THR A 2 -23.32 21.28 -5.33
C THR A 2 -22.21 20.71 -4.44
N ARG A 3 -22.05 21.26 -3.23
CA ARG A 3 -21.03 20.85 -2.25
C ARG A 3 -21.71 20.04 -1.15
N ILE A 4 -21.13 18.90 -0.78
CA ILE A 4 -21.59 18.08 0.37
C ILE A 4 -20.53 18.23 1.47
N PRO A 5 -20.91 18.59 2.71
CA PRO A 5 -19.96 18.68 3.82
C PRO A 5 -19.44 17.29 4.20
N VAL A 6 -18.17 17.22 4.58
CA VAL A 6 -17.56 15.99 5.11
C VAL A 6 -18.20 15.68 6.46
N ILE A 7 -18.80 14.49 6.60
CA ILE A 7 -19.35 14.04 7.88
C ILE A 7 -18.23 13.38 8.67
N GLU A 8 -17.87 13.97 9.81
CA GLU A 8 -16.86 13.41 10.70
C GLU A 8 -17.30 12.07 11.26
N ASN A 9 -16.39 11.08 11.23
CA ASN A 9 -16.60 9.84 11.95
C ASN A 9 -16.03 9.98 13.38
N PRO A 10 -16.89 9.95 14.42
CA PRO A 10 -16.48 10.19 15.81
C PRO A 10 -15.55 9.12 16.40
N GLN A 11 -15.30 8.01 15.70
CA GLN A 11 -14.28 7.03 16.12
C GLN A 11 -12.85 7.45 15.77
N TYR A 12 -12.65 8.41 14.85
CA TYR A 12 -11.31 8.87 14.42
C TYR A 12 -10.84 10.14 15.13
N PHE A 13 -11.78 10.96 15.60
CA PHE A 13 -11.48 12.22 16.28
C PHE A 13 -12.11 12.15 17.67
N ARG A 14 -11.35 11.71 18.66
CA ARG A 14 -11.77 11.89 20.06
C ARG A 14 -11.89 13.39 20.32
N GLN A 15 -13.04 13.80 20.83
CA GLN A 15 -13.34 15.17 21.27
C GLN A 15 -12.17 15.73 22.10
N GLY A 16 -11.55 16.82 21.64
CA GLY A 16 -10.53 17.51 22.44
C GLY A 16 -9.58 18.45 21.71
N HIS A 17 -9.44 18.39 20.38
CA HIS A 17 -8.47 19.24 19.68
C HIS A 17 -9.12 20.04 18.56
N ASN A 18 -9.40 21.33 18.86
CA ASN A 18 -9.62 22.38 17.86
C ASN A 18 -8.36 22.51 16.99
N CYS A 19 -8.29 21.71 15.94
CA CYS A 19 -7.40 21.97 14.82
C CYS A 19 -8.24 22.63 13.72
N HIS A 20 -7.94 23.88 13.38
CA HIS A 20 -8.47 24.50 12.17
C HIS A 20 -8.06 23.66 10.96
N LYS A 21 -8.97 22.83 10.46
CA LYS A 21 -8.77 22.05 9.24
C LYS A 21 -9.37 22.81 8.06
N PRO A 22 -8.68 22.89 6.91
CA PRO A 22 -9.28 23.42 5.69
C PRO A 22 -10.46 22.53 5.29
N ASP A 23 -11.54 23.14 4.78
CA ASP A 23 -12.70 22.43 4.23
C ASP A 23 -12.30 21.64 2.97
N THR A 24 -11.73 20.43 3.14
CA THR A 24 -11.35 19.56 2.02
C THR A 24 -12.59 18.88 1.45
N TYR A 25 -13.02 19.31 0.25
CA TYR A 25 -14.12 18.69 -0.48
C TYR A 25 -13.61 17.66 -1.48
N VAL A 26 -14.35 16.55 -1.64
CA VAL A 26 -14.10 15.59 -2.72
C VAL A 26 -14.33 16.30 -4.06
N GLN A 27 -13.31 16.33 -4.90
CA GLN A 27 -13.41 16.92 -6.24
C GLN A 27 -14.21 16.01 -7.17
N TYR A 28 -15.22 16.58 -7.84
CA TYR A 28 -16.00 15.90 -8.87
C TYR A 28 -15.41 16.20 -10.25
N ILE A 29 -15.07 15.14 -10.98
CA ILE A 29 -14.52 15.19 -12.33
C ILE A 29 -15.61 14.75 -13.30
N LYS A 30 -15.85 15.53 -14.36
CA LYS A 30 -16.90 15.22 -15.32
C LYS A 30 -16.47 14.03 -16.18
N ARG A 31 -17.38 13.10 -16.46
CA ARG A 31 -17.08 11.91 -17.28
C ARG A 31 -16.48 12.25 -18.64
N ARG A 32 -16.97 13.30 -19.30
CA ARG A 32 -16.48 13.77 -20.61
C ARG A 32 -15.01 14.21 -20.61
N ASP A 33 -14.48 14.58 -19.45
CA ASP A 33 -13.09 15.02 -19.30
C ASP A 33 -12.14 13.81 -19.13
N ILE A 34 -12.66 12.58 -19.00
CA ILE A 34 -11.89 11.34 -18.79
C ILE A 34 -11.92 10.49 -20.07
N ILE A 35 -10.77 10.38 -20.73
CA ILE A 35 -10.60 9.57 -21.95
C ILE A 35 -9.76 8.34 -21.63
N LEU A 36 -10.41 7.18 -21.51
CA LEU A 36 -9.74 5.90 -21.24
C LEU A 36 -8.81 5.53 -22.40
N LYS A 37 -7.62 5.02 -22.08
CA LYS A 37 -6.63 4.57 -23.06
C LYS A 37 -6.47 3.06 -23.05
N ARG A 38 -5.82 2.50 -22.03
CA ARG A 38 -5.53 1.06 -21.93
C ARG A 38 -5.76 0.56 -20.52
N GLU A 39 -6.12 -0.70 -20.39
CA GLU A 39 -6.20 -1.38 -19.09
C GLU A 39 -4.78 -1.55 -18.51
N LEU A 40 -4.63 -1.26 -17.21
CA LEU A 40 -3.41 -1.43 -16.43
C LEU A 40 -3.48 -2.69 -15.54
N GLY A 41 -4.69 -3.10 -15.16
CA GLY A 41 -4.96 -4.31 -14.40
C GLY A 41 -6.41 -4.41 -13.96
N GLU A 42 -6.77 -5.57 -13.41
CA GLU A 42 -8.06 -5.85 -12.79
C GLU A 42 -7.80 -6.41 -11.38
N GLY A 43 -8.65 -6.03 -10.44
CA GLY A 43 -8.67 -6.62 -9.11
C GLY A 43 -10.11 -6.82 -8.62
N ALA A 44 -10.24 -7.31 -7.39
CA ALA A 44 -11.54 -7.65 -6.78
C ALA A 44 -12.60 -6.51 -6.80
N PHE A 45 -12.17 -5.25 -6.90
CA PHE A 45 -13.04 -4.07 -6.87
C PHE A 45 -13.31 -3.45 -8.23
N GLY A 46 -12.74 -4.02 -9.30
CA GLY A 46 -12.92 -3.55 -10.66
C GLY A 46 -11.61 -3.29 -11.39
N LYS A 47 -11.72 -2.55 -12.50
CA LYS A 47 -10.64 -2.40 -13.48
C LYS A 47 -9.92 -1.08 -13.31
N VAL A 48 -8.65 -1.10 -13.67
CA VAL A 48 -7.74 0.04 -13.63
C VAL A 48 -7.33 0.39 -15.03
N PHE A 49 -7.45 1.65 -15.39
CA PHE A 49 -7.12 2.14 -16.73
C PHE A 49 -6.12 3.28 -16.64
N LEU A 50 -5.22 3.34 -17.61
CA LEU A 50 -4.55 4.56 -17.98
C LEU A 50 -5.58 5.42 -18.74
N ALA A 51 -5.68 6.70 -18.39
CA ALA A 51 -6.54 7.65 -19.08
C ALA A 51 -5.84 9.00 -19.28
N GLU A 52 -6.33 9.79 -20.22
CA GLU A 52 -6.11 11.24 -20.24
C GLU A 52 -7.26 11.92 -19.51
N CYS A 53 -6.93 12.85 -18.62
CA CYS A 53 -7.91 13.69 -17.94
C CYS A 53 -7.68 15.16 -18.32
N TYR A 54 -8.71 15.81 -18.83
CA TYR A 54 -8.74 17.21 -19.20
C TYR A 54 -9.22 18.07 -18.02
N ASN A 55 -8.89 19.36 -18.01
CA ASN A 55 -9.39 20.32 -17.00
C ASN A 55 -9.08 19.93 -15.54
N LEU A 56 -8.08 19.07 -15.31
CA LEU A 56 -7.73 18.58 -13.97
C LEU A 56 -6.66 19.45 -13.28
N SER A 57 -5.82 20.12 -14.08
CA SER A 57 -4.76 21.01 -13.61
C SER A 57 -4.99 22.41 -14.17
N PRO A 58 -4.77 23.49 -13.39
CA PRO A 58 -4.87 24.85 -13.91
C PRO A 58 -3.77 25.19 -14.92
N THR A 59 -2.69 24.41 -14.96
CA THR A 59 -1.50 24.66 -15.79
C THR A 59 -1.35 23.71 -16.97
N LYS A 60 -2.18 22.66 -17.05
CA LYS A 60 -2.08 21.64 -18.10
C LYS A 60 -3.45 21.39 -18.69
N ASP A 61 -3.54 21.49 -20.01
CA ASP A 61 -4.76 21.20 -20.77
C ASP A 61 -5.24 19.75 -20.52
N LYS A 62 -4.30 18.81 -20.52
CA LYS A 62 -4.53 17.41 -20.16
C LYS A 62 -3.37 16.78 -19.41
N MET A 63 -3.65 15.70 -18.69
CA MET A 63 -2.63 14.89 -18.03
C MET A 63 -2.98 13.41 -18.02
N LEU A 64 -1.96 12.56 -17.95
CA LEU A 64 -2.15 11.12 -17.74
C LEU A 64 -2.55 10.86 -16.29
N VAL A 65 -3.56 10.01 -16.10
CA VAL A 65 -4.10 9.60 -14.81
C VAL A 65 -4.34 8.08 -14.78
N ALA A 66 -4.41 7.52 -13.58
CA ALA A 66 -4.94 6.19 -13.36
C ALA A 66 -6.42 6.29 -12.94
N VAL A 67 -7.29 5.53 -13.60
CA VAL A 67 -8.73 5.49 -13.34
C VAL A 67 -9.10 4.12 -12.80
N LYS A 68 -9.64 4.07 -11.59
CA LYS A 68 -10.22 2.85 -10.99
C LYS A 68 -11.73 2.90 -11.21
N ALA A 69 -12.23 2.01 -12.05
CA ALA A 69 -13.65 1.85 -12.34
C ALA A 69 -14.23 0.71 -11.50
N LEU A 70 -15.18 1.02 -10.62
CA LEU A 70 -15.78 0.04 -9.72
C LEU A 70 -16.73 -0.90 -10.47
N LYS A 71 -16.62 -2.20 -10.18
CA LYS A 71 -17.55 -3.23 -10.67
C LYS A 71 -18.78 -3.30 -9.76
N ASP A 72 -19.98 -3.37 -10.34
CA ASP A 72 -21.28 -3.57 -9.67
C ASP A 72 -21.56 -2.66 -8.45
N PRO A 73 -22.12 -1.45 -8.67
CA PRO A 73 -22.29 -0.45 -7.62
C PRO A 73 -23.54 -0.74 -6.76
N THR A 74 -23.51 -1.84 -6.01
CA THR A 74 -24.49 -2.12 -4.94
C THR A 74 -24.57 -0.93 -3.98
N LEU A 75 -25.69 -0.75 -3.27
CA LEU A 75 -25.83 0.33 -2.30
C LEU A 75 -24.72 0.34 -1.23
N ALA A 76 -24.23 -0.84 -0.84
CA ALA A 76 -23.09 -0.97 0.06
C ALA A 76 -21.79 -0.48 -0.59
N ALA A 77 -21.50 -0.93 -1.82
CA ALA A 77 -20.31 -0.51 -2.57
C ALA A 77 -20.29 1.01 -2.84
N ARG A 78 -21.46 1.64 -3.07
CA ARG A 78 -21.56 3.11 -3.23
C ARG A 78 -21.22 3.86 -1.93
N LYS A 79 -21.64 3.34 -0.77
CA LYS A 79 -21.25 3.91 0.54
C LYS A 79 -19.76 3.72 0.82
N ASP A 80 -19.19 2.59 0.46
CA ASP A 80 -17.75 2.32 0.60
C ASP A 80 -16.94 3.27 -0.29
N PHE A 81 -17.36 3.44 -1.54
CA PHE A 81 -16.77 4.38 -2.49
C PHE A 81 -16.73 5.81 -1.94
N GLN A 82 -17.85 6.31 -1.40
CA GLN A 82 -17.90 7.67 -0.85
C GLN A 82 -16.96 7.84 0.35
N ARG A 83 -16.97 6.88 1.29
CA ARG A 83 -16.08 6.90 2.45
C ARG A 83 -14.61 6.83 2.05
N GLU A 84 -14.28 6.03 1.04
CA GLU A 84 -12.93 5.93 0.49
C GLU A 84 -12.50 7.24 -0.17
N ALA A 85 -13.36 7.88 -0.96
CA ALA A 85 -13.07 9.18 -1.56
C ALA A 85 -12.85 10.29 -0.51
N GLU A 86 -13.67 10.34 0.55
CA GLU A 86 -13.51 11.31 1.65
C GLU A 86 -12.20 11.10 2.40
N LEU A 87 -11.83 9.85 2.69
CA LEU A 87 -10.58 9.52 3.34
C LEU A 87 -9.37 9.92 2.48
N LEU A 88 -9.36 9.51 1.21
CA LEU A 88 -8.26 9.76 0.28
C LEU A 88 -8.08 11.25 -0.03
N THR A 89 -9.16 12.04 0.01
CA THR A 89 -9.08 13.51 -0.17
C THR A 89 -8.24 14.16 0.93
N ASN A 90 -8.26 13.59 2.14
CA ASN A 90 -7.54 14.12 3.31
C ASN A 90 -6.10 13.59 3.44
N LEU A 91 -5.72 12.56 2.67
CA LEU A 91 -4.36 12.00 2.68
C LEU A 91 -3.53 12.59 1.53
N GLN A 92 -2.76 13.63 1.84
CA GLN A 92 -1.92 14.34 0.87
C GLN A 92 -0.49 14.48 1.38
N HIS A 93 0.43 13.83 0.68
CA HIS A 93 1.86 13.83 0.98
C HIS A 93 2.66 13.36 -0.23
N ASP A 94 3.93 13.77 -0.36
CA ASP A 94 4.76 13.48 -1.54
C ASP A 94 4.97 11.97 -1.78
N HIS A 95 4.90 11.18 -0.70
CA HIS A 95 5.04 9.71 -0.74
C HIS A 95 3.73 8.94 -0.53
N ILE A 96 2.58 9.59 -0.72
CA ILE A 96 1.27 8.95 -0.79
C ILE A 96 0.69 9.20 -2.18
N VAL A 97 0.14 8.17 -2.82
CA VAL A 97 -0.42 8.31 -4.18
C VAL A 97 -1.55 9.32 -4.16
N LYS A 98 -1.40 10.37 -4.96
CA LYS A 98 -2.32 11.50 -5.06
C LYS A 98 -3.64 11.04 -5.65
N PHE A 99 -4.69 11.23 -4.86
CA PHE A 99 -6.08 11.16 -5.29
C PHE A 99 -6.52 12.52 -5.85
N TYR A 100 -7.12 12.51 -7.04
CA TYR A 100 -7.61 13.72 -7.68
C TYR A 100 -9.11 13.92 -7.51
N GLY A 101 -9.89 12.86 -7.31
CA GLY A 101 -11.34 12.97 -7.17
C GLY A 101 -12.11 11.83 -7.79
N VAL A 102 -13.42 12.03 -7.90
CA VAL A 102 -14.38 11.02 -8.35
C VAL A 102 -15.17 11.49 -9.57
N CYS A 103 -15.58 10.53 -10.40
CA CYS A 103 -16.66 10.72 -11.36
C CYS A 103 -17.85 9.84 -10.92
N GLY A 104 -18.87 10.50 -10.35
CA GLY A 104 -20.11 9.87 -9.92
C GLY A 104 -21.22 9.82 -10.99
N ASP A 105 -21.01 10.51 -12.12
CA ASP A 105 -21.97 10.55 -13.21
C ASP A 105 -21.96 9.24 -13.99
N GLY A 106 -23.09 8.53 -14.02
CA GLY A 106 -23.26 7.27 -14.72
C GLY A 106 -22.47 6.10 -14.11
N ASP A 107 -22.63 4.92 -14.72
CA ASP A 107 -21.89 3.71 -14.34
C ASP A 107 -20.76 3.43 -15.36
N PRO A 108 -19.62 2.86 -14.94
CA PRO A 108 -19.24 2.55 -13.55
C PRO A 108 -18.82 3.80 -12.77
N LEU A 109 -18.91 3.77 -11.44
CA LEU A 109 -18.29 4.80 -10.58
C LEU A 109 -16.77 4.79 -10.74
N ILE A 110 -16.18 5.98 -10.80
CA ILE A 110 -14.76 6.16 -11.13
C ILE A 110 -14.03 6.95 -10.03
N MET A 111 -12.87 6.45 -9.61
CA MET A 111 -11.87 7.22 -8.87
C MET A 111 -10.67 7.55 -9.76
N VAL A 112 -10.14 8.77 -9.63
CA VAL A 112 -9.04 9.27 -10.46
C VAL A 112 -7.81 9.55 -9.60
N PHE A 113 -6.67 9.00 -10.00
CA PHE A 113 -5.39 9.04 -9.29
C PHE A 113 -4.26 9.53 -10.19
N GLU A 114 -3.16 9.96 -9.59
CA GLU A 114 -1.92 10.16 -10.34
C GLU A 114 -1.45 8.88 -11.02
N TYR A 115 -0.96 9.02 -12.26
CA TYR A 115 -0.40 7.91 -12.99
C TYR A 115 1.06 7.69 -12.62
N MET A 116 1.36 6.51 -12.05
CA MET A 116 2.70 6.08 -11.69
C MET A 116 3.28 5.20 -12.80
N LYS A 117 4.15 5.80 -13.64
CA LYS A 117 4.61 5.27 -14.93
C LYS A 117 5.15 3.83 -14.88
N HIS A 118 5.81 3.44 -13.79
CA HIS A 118 6.49 2.15 -13.68
C HIS A 118 5.67 1.07 -12.96
N GLY A 119 4.42 1.38 -12.57
CA GLY A 119 3.52 0.41 -11.95
C GLY A 119 3.88 0.13 -10.49
N ASP A 120 3.55 -1.07 -10.00
CA ASP A 120 3.82 -1.46 -8.63
C ASP A 120 5.29 -1.76 -8.37
N LEU A 121 5.74 -1.49 -7.13
CA LEU A 121 7.12 -1.65 -6.73
C LEU A 121 7.56 -3.12 -6.71
N ASN A 122 6.66 -4.08 -6.47
CA ASN A 122 7.05 -5.49 -6.47
C ASN A 122 7.50 -5.97 -7.87
N LYS A 123 6.70 -5.69 -8.92
CA LYS A 123 7.09 -5.94 -10.31
C LYS A 123 8.33 -5.15 -10.70
N PHE A 124 8.44 -3.90 -10.24
CA PHE A 124 9.61 -3.08 -10.50
C PHE A 124 10.87 -3.72 -9.93
N LEU A 125 10.87 -4.14 -8.67
CA LEU A 125 11.99 -4.82 -8.02
C LEU A 125 12.36 -6.12 -8.75
N ARG A 126 11.37 -6.97 -9.06
CA ARG A 126 11.59 -8.23 -9.79
C ARG A 126 12.23 -8.03 -11.16
N ALA A 127 11.85 -6.96 -11.87
CA ALA A 127 12.41 -6.62 -13.17
C ALA A 127 13.86 -6.12 -13.12
N HIS A 128 14.37 -5.75 -11.95
CA HIS A 128 15.77 -5.35 -11.71
C HIS A 128 16.52 -6.35 -10.82
N GLY A 129 15.94 -7.52 -10.56
CA GLY A 129 16.56 -8.57 -9.76
C GLY A 129 17.42 -9.52 -10.60
N PRO A 130 18.30 -10.31 -9.96
CA PRO A 130 19.13 -11.30 -10.65
C PRO A 130 18.29 -12.38 -11.35
N ASP A 131 17.08 -12.64 -10.86
CA ASP A 131 16.15 -13.63 -11.40
C ASP A 131 15.28 -13.05 -12.55
N ALA A 132 15.50 -11.80 -13.00
CA ALA A 132 14.64 -11.11 -13.98
C ALA A 132 14.56 -11.84 -15.34
N LEU A 133 15.61 -12.56 -15.73
CA LEU A 133 15.64 -13.37 -16.97
C LEU A 133 14.69 -14.58 -16.92
N ILE A 134 14.28 -15.01 -15.73
CA ILE A 134 13.44 -16.21 -15.52
C ILE A 134 11.96 -15.81 -15.35
N LEU A 135 11.66 -14.53 -15.15
CA LEU A 135 10.37 -14.06 -14.61
C LEU A 135 9.34 -13.55 -15.63
N VAL A 136 9.50 -13.69 -16.96
CA VAL A 136 8.49 -13.17 -17.92
C VAL A 136 8.30 -14.05 -19.17
N ASP A 137 7.02 -14.28 -19.51
CA ASP A 137 6.44 -14.90 -20.71
C ASP A 137 7.12 -14.57 -22.06
N GLY A 138 8.30 -15.15 -22.32
CA GLY A 138 8.86 -15.29 -23.67
C GLY A 138 9.21 -14.01 -24.43
N GLN A 139 9.19 -12.84 -23.79
CA GLN A 139 9.59 -11.57 -24.40
C GLN A 139 10.82 -11.03 -23.65
N PRO A 140 12.01 -10.95 -24.30
CA PRO A 140 13.19 -10.37 -23.68
C PRO A 140 12.96 -8.87 -23.50
N ARG A 141 12.46 -8.46 -22.32
CA ARG A 141 12.60 -7.07 -21.89
C ARG A 141 14.08 -6.82 -21.64
N GLN A 142 14.58 -5.68 -22.13
CA GLN A 142 15.91 -5.18 -21.78
C GLN A 142 16.11 -5.34 -20.27
N VAL A 143 17.17 -6.03 -19.89
CA VAL A 143 17.60 -6.12 -18.49
C VAL A 143 17.83 -4.68 -18.04
N LYS A 144 16.92 -4.17 -17.22
CA LYS A 144 17.20 -2.94 -16.48
C LYS A 144 18.17 -3.39 -15.40
N GLY A 145 19.38 -2.82 -15.40
CA GLY A 145 20.46 -3.25 -14.51
C GLY A 145 20.01 -3.34 -13.05
N GLU A 146 20.75 -4.09 -12.25
CA GLU A 146 20.43 -4.27 -10.83
C GLU A 146 20.37 -2.94 -10.08
N LEU A 147 19.48 -2.84 -9.09
CA LEU A 147 19.39 -1.66 -8.25
C LEU A 147 20.59 -1.60 -7.29
N GLY A 148 21.31 -0.49 -7.31
CA GLY A 148 22.38 -0.23 -6.36
C GLY A 148 21.84 -0.03 -4.94
N LEU A 149 22.71 -0.20 -3.93
CA LEU A 149 22.38 0.01 -2.51
C LEU A 149 21.77 1.41 -2.26
N SER A 150 22.32 2.45 -2.88
CA SER A 150 21.81 3.82 -2.77
C SER A 150 20.35 3.94 -3.25
N GLN A 151 20.01 3.29 -4.37
CA GLN A 151 18.65 3.28 -4.91
C GLN A 151 17.69 2.50 -4.00
N MET A 152 18.12 1.35 -3.46
CA MET A 152 17.33 0.57 -2.50
C MET A 152 17.04 1.36 -1.21
N LEU A 153 18.06 2.03 -0.65
CA LEU A 153 17.91 2.91 0.52
C LEU A 153 17.00 4.11 0.22
N HIS A 154 17.10 4.66 -0.99
CA HIS A 154 16.23 5.75 -1.44
C HIS A 154 14.75 5.30 -1.51
N ILE A 155 14.47 4.14 -2.09
CA ILE A 155 13.12 3.53 -2.12
C ILE A 155 12.59 3.35 -0.69
N ALA A 156 13.38 2.72 0.19
CA ALA A 156 13.01 2.48 1.58
C ALA A 156 12.72 3.78 2.34
N SER A 157 13.54 4.81 2.15
CA SER A 157 13.40 6.13 2.80
C SER A 157 12.10 6.83 2.38
N GLN A 158 11.73 6.75 1.10
CA GLN A 158 10.49 7.33 0.58
C GLN A 158 9.25 6.67 1.19
N ILE A 159 9.24 5.34 1.27
CA ILE A 159 8.14 4.59 1.92
C ILE A 159 8.06 4.93 3.42
N ALA A 160 9.20 4.95 4.12
CA ALA A 160 9.23 5.36 5.53
C ALA A 160 8.70 6.79 5.74
N SER A 161 9.04 7.72 4.85
CA SER A 161 8.50 9.09 4.87
C SER A 161 6.98 9.12 4.71
N GLY A 162 6.43 8.36 3.77
CA GLY A 162 4.98 8.18 3.61
C GLY A 162 4.32 7.61 4.88
N MET A 163 4.94 6.62 5.52
CA MET A 163 4.42 6.04 6.75
C MET A 163 4.50 6.97 7.96
N VAL A 164 5.55 7.82 8.06
CA VAL A 164 5.62 8.89 9.06
C VAL A 164 4.40 9.80 8.94
N TYR A 165 4.04 10.17 7.70
CA TYR A 165 2.83 10.95 7.43
C TYR A 165 1.56 10.20 7.84
N LEU A 166 1.35 8.95 7.41
CA LEU A 166 0.16 8.17 7.78
C LEU A 166 0.00 8.03 9.30
N ALA A 167 1.10 7.74 10.02
CA ALA A 167 1.09 7.67 11.47
C ALA A 167 0.71 9.02 12.12
N SER A 168 1.16 10.14 11.56
CA SER A 168 0.76 11.49 12.03
C SER A 168 -0.73 11.79 11.83
N GLN A 169 -1.37 11.13 10.86
CA GLN A 169 -2.81 11.22 10.61
C GLN A 169 -3.61 10.16 11.38
N HIS A 170 -2.95 9.40 12.27
CA HIS A 170 -3.53 8.24 12.95
C HIS A 170 -4.15 7.21 11.99
N PHE A 171 -3.57 7.10 10.79
CA PHE A 171 -4.01 6.18 9.76
C PHE A 171 -3.17 4.89 9.82
N VAL A 172 -3.85 3.74 9.91
CA VAL A 172 -3.23 2.42 9.89
C VAL A 172 -3.58 1.74 8.57
N HIS A 173 -2.57 1.41 7.78
CA HIS A 173 -2.69 0.89 6.42
C HIS A 173 -3.11 -0.58 6.37
N ARG A 174 -2.57 -1.44 7.26
CA ARG A 174 -2.96 -2.87 7.44
C ARG A 174 -2.59 -3.84 6.32
N ASP A 175 -2.23 -3.34 5.13
CA ASP A 175 -1.73 -4.15 4.00
C ASP A 175 -0.50 -3.48 3.35
N LEU A 176 0.45 -3.04 4.18
CA LEU A 176 1.71 -2.49 3.66
C LEU A 176 2.57 -3.62 3.08
N ALA A 177 2.82 -3.53 1.78
CA ALA A 177 3.67 -4.44 1.00
C ALA A 177 4.16 -3.72 -0.25
N THR A 178 5.23 -4.22 -0.89
CA THR A 178 5.73 -3.59 -2.13
C THR A 178 4.71 -3.61 -3.28
N ARG A 179 3.80 -4.60 -3.33
CA ARG A 179 2.69 -4.64 -4.31
C ARG A 179 1.69 -3.48 -4.18
N ASN A 180 1.65 -2.82 -3.02
CA ASN A 180 0.81 -1.65 -2.74
C ASN A 180 1.61 -0.34 -2.73
N CYS A 181 2.88 -0.38 -3.14
CA CYS A 181 3.66 0.83 -3.43
C CYS A 181 3.75 0.99 -4.95
N LEU A 182 3.73 2.23 -5.44
CA LEU A 182 3.82 2.55 -6.87
C LEU A 182 5.10 3.33 -7.19
N VAL A 183 5.64 3.14 -8.38
CA VAL A 183 6.88 3.75 -8.87
C VAL A 183 6.59 4.71 -10.03
N GLY A 184 6.95 5.98 -9.83
CA GLY A 184 6.83 7.06 -10.80
C GLY A 184 8.15 7.32 -11.53
N VAL A 185 8.21 8.44 -12.24
CA VAL A 185 9.46 8.89 -12.89
C VAL A 185 10.55 9.18 -11.85
N ASN A 186 11.82 9.06 -12.23
CA ASN A 186 12.98 9.34 -11.38
C ASN A 186 12.98 8.54 -10.06
N LEU A 187 12.50 7.29 -10.09
CA LEU A 187 12.43 6.41 -8.93
C LEU A 187 11.60 6.97 -7.75
N LEU A 188 10.64 7.86 -8.05
CA LEU A 188 9.68 8.35 -7.06
C LEU A 188 8.79 7.21 -6.58
N VAL A 189 8.81 6.89 -5.30
CA VAL A 189 7.98 5.84 -4.70
C VAL A 189 6.92 6.46 -3.82
N LYS A 190 5.68 5.96 -3.98
CA LYS A 190 4.54 6.38 -3.17
C LYS A 190 3.75 5.17 -2.69
N ILE A 191 3.26 5.24 -1.46
CA ILE A 191 2.33 4.26 -0.91
C ILE A 191 0.96 4.52 -1.53
N GLY A 192 0.37 3.49 -2.16
CA GLY A 192 -1.00 3.52 -2.62
C GLY A 192 -1.87 2.58 -1.80
N ASP A 193 -3.18 2.72 -1.92
CA ASP A 193 -4.12 1.69 -1.49
C ASP A 193 -5.19 1.54 -2.55
N PHE A 194 -4.93 0.60 -3.46
CA PHE A 194 -5.93 0.22 -4.41
C PHE A 194 -5.92 -1.29 -4.42
N GLY A 195 -7.02 -1.91 -3.97
CA GLY A 195 -7.29 -3.36 -4.02
C GLY A 195 -7.31 -3.98 -5.43
N MET A 196 -6.48 -3.43 -6.33
CA MET A 196 -6.16 -3.76 -7.70
C MET A 196 -5.07 -4.85 -7.79
N SER A 197 -4.27 -5.05 -6.74
CA SER A 197 -3.18 -6.03 -6.73
C SER A 197 -3.65 -7.48 -6.49
N ARG A 198 -4.85 -7.69 -5.94
CA ARG A 198 -5.24 -8.97 -5.33
C ARG A 198 -5.31 -10.17 -6.28
N ASP A 199 -5.62 -10.00 -7.56
CA ASP A 199 -5.76 -11.13 -8.49
C ASP A 199 -4.38 -11.63 -8.93
N VAL A 200 -3.48 -10.71 -9.31
CA VAL A 200 -2.09 -11.03 -9.69
C VAL A 200 -1.29 -11.55 -8.49
N TYR A 201 -1.59 -11.07 -7.28
CA TYR A 201 -0.90 -11.43 -6.04
C TYR A 201 -1.74 -12.33 -5.14
N SER A 202 -2.61 -13.17 -5.71
CA SER A 202 -3.55 -13.99 -4.92
C SER A 202 -2.86 -14.93 -3.92
N THR A 203 -1.66 -15.42 -4.21
CA THR A 203 -0.85 -16.26 -3.31
C THR A 203 -0.31 -15.52 -2.09
N ASP A 204 -0.32 -14.19 -2.09
CA ASP A 204 0.06 -13.36 -0.95
C ASP A 204 -1.06 -13.26 0.11
N TYR A 205 -2.28 -13.69 -0.24
CA TYR A 205 -3.44 -13.59 0.63
C TYR A 205 -3.93 -14.97 1.10
N TYR A 206 -4.03 -15.12 2.42
CA TYR A 206 -4.63 -16.28 3.05
C TYR A 206 -6.13 -16.07 3.28
N ARG A 207 -6.93 -17.07 2.91
CA ARG A 207 -8.35 -17.13 3.25
C ARG A 207 -8.50 -17.80 4.61
N GLU A 208 -8.94 -17.05 5.61
CA GLU A 208 -9.27 -17.65 6.90
C GLU A 208 -10.55 -18.50 6.77
N VAL A 209 -10.39 -19.82 6.88
CA VAL A 209 -11.53 -20.73 7.05
C VAL A 209 -12.01 -20.56 8.48
N THR A 210 -13.22 -20.03 8.67
CA THR A 210 -13.85 -19.92 9.99
C THR A 210 -13.80 -21.27 10.68
N ARG A 211 -12.98 -21.40 11.73
CA ARG A 211 -13.06 -22.56 12.64
C ARG A 211 -14.45 -22.57 13.28
N PRO A 212 -15.06 -23.75 13.55
CA PRO A 212 -16.38 -23.84 14.14
C PRO A 212 -16.50 -22.99 15.41
N LYS A 213 -17.63 -22.28 15.54
CA LYS A 213 -17.96 -21.41 16.67
C LYS A 213 -17.81 -22.17 17.99
N GLY A 214 -16.72 -21.93 18.72
CA GLY A 214 -16.54 -22.55 20.04
C GLY A 214 -15.71 -21.76 21.04
N TYR A 215 -15.01 -20.68 20.65
CA TYR A 215 -14.01 -20.08 21.55
C TYR A 215 -13.87 -18.56 21.48
N TYR A 216 -14.93 -17.81 21.18
CA TYR A 216 -14.86 -16.35 21.14
C TYR A 216 -16.09 -15.69 21.81
N SER A 217 -15.83 -15.11 23.00
CA SER A 217 -16.75 -14.39 23.89
C SER A 217 -17.43 -13.19 23.23
N ARG A 218 -18.73 -12.98 23.43
CA ARG A 218 -19.70 -12.00 22.85
C ARG A 218 -19.30 -10.53 22.55
N THR A 219 -18.03 -10.13 22.52
CA THR A 219 -17.57 -8.78 22.13
C THR A 219 -17.13 -8.64 20.65
N TRP A 220 -17.25 -9.70 19.83
CA TRP A 220 -16.72 -9.78 18.45
C TRP A 220 -17.53 -9.10 17.33
N GLN A 221 -18.52 -8.26 17.62
CA GLN A 221 -19.34 -7.61 16.56
C GLN A 221 -19.11 -6.10 16.36
N GLN A 222 -18.30 -5.42 17.18
CA GLN A 222 -18.25 -3.94 17.16
C GLN A 222 -16.99 -3.30 16.52
N GLN A 223 -16.20 -4.04 15.73
CA GLN A 223 -15.07 -3.46 14.96
C GLN A 223 -15.11 -3.78 13.46
N ARG A 224 -16.32 -3.86 12.87
CA ARG A 224 -16.51 -4.12 11.43
C ARG A 224 -16.39 -2.88 10.51
N ILE A 225 -15.83 -1.74 10.96
CA ILE A 225 -16.00 -0.46 10.23
C ILE A 225 -14.71 0.23 9.75
N THR A 226 -13.50 -0.34 9.90
CA THR A 226 -12.28 0.39 9.48
C THR A 226 -11.26 -0.35 8.63
N THR A 227 -11.63 -1.41 7.90
CA THR A 227 -10.65 -2.15 7.09
C THR A 227 -10.93 -2.00 5.60
N MET A 228 -10.20 -1.11 4.91
CA MET A 228 -10.06 -1.15 3.44
C MET A 228 -9.26 -2.39 2.98
N ALA A 229 -8.45 -2.97 3.87
CA ALA A 229 -7.65 -4.17 3.61
C ALA A 229 -8.34 -5.54 3.83
N ALA A 230 -9.52 -5.61 4.45
CA ALA A 230 -10.24 -6.88 4.65
C ALA A 230 -11.31 -7.02 3.58
N THR A 231 -10.90 -7.36 2.36
CA THR A 231 -11.86 -7.70 1.32
C THR A 231 -12.48 -9.04 1.64
N THR A 232 -13.81 -9.07 1.68
CA THR A 232 -14.60 -10.29 1.70
C THR A 232 -14.79 -10.79 0.26
N VAL A 233 -14.01 -11.78 -0.17
CA VAL A 233 -14.24 -12.47 -1.45
C VAL A 233 -15.09 -13.70 -1.16
N GLY A 234 -16.31 -13.75 -1.70
CA GLY A 234 -17.25 -14.85 -1.43
C GLY A 234 -17.64 -15.01 0.05
N GLY A 235 -17.63 -13.92 0.83
CA GLY A 235 -17.97 -13.95 2.26
C GLY A 235 -16.81 -14.25 3.22
N HIS A 236 -15.58 -14.45 2.72
CA HIS A 236 -14.38 -14.69 3.54
C HIS A 236 -13.37 -13.54 3.51
N THR A 237 -12.84 -13.17 4.67
CA THR A 237 -11.79 -12.16 4.82
C THR A 237 -10.45 -12.69 4.31
N MET A 238 -9.86 -12.00 3.33
CA MET A 238 -8.51 -12.27 2.83
C MET A 238 -7.46 -11.47 3.61
N LEU A 239 -6.39 -12.13 4.09
CA LEU A 239 -5.35 -11.53 4.92
C LEU A 239 -3.94 -11.64 4.32
N PRO A 240 -3.12 -10.58 4.35
CA PRO A 240 -1.71 -10.61 3.91
C PRO A 240 -0.79 -11.20 5.01
N ILE A 241 -1.06 -12.43 5.45
CA ILE A 241 -0.47 -13.02 6.68
C ILE A 241 1.07 -13.00 6.72
N ARG A 242 1.74 -13.02 5.57
CA ARG A 242 3.21 -12.99 5.45
C ARG A 242 3.82 -11.62 5.81
N TRP A 243 3.00 -10.57 5.82
CA TRP A 243 3.36 -9.21 6.24
C TRP A 243 2.84 -8.85 7.62
N MET A 244 1.99 -9.68 8.23
CA MET A 244 1.31 -9.35 9.48
C MET A 244 2.15 -9.73 10.71
N PRO A 245 2.11 -8.91 11.78
CA PRO A 245 2.72 -9.28 13.06
C PRO A 245 1.86 -10.29 13.84
N PRO A 246 2.42 -10.91 14.91
CA PRO A 246 1.72 -11.89 15.73
C PRO A 246 0.37 -11.40 16.28
N GLU A 247 0.29 -10.16 16.78
CA GLU A 247 -0.95 -9.62 17.36
C GLU A 247 -2.07 -9.41 16.33
N SER A 248 -1.72 -9.13 15.08
CA SER A 248 -2.70 -8.99 14.00
C SER A 248 -3.20 -10.35 13.54
N ILE A 249 -2.33 -11.36 13.51
CA ILE A 249 -2.68 -12.75 13.16
C ILE A 249 -3.56 -13.37 14.25
N MET A 250 -3.15 -13.25 15.52
CA MET A 250 -3.81 -13.94 16.65
C MET A 250 -5.05 -13.20 17.15
N TYR A 251 -5.01 -11.86 17.19
CA TYR A 251 -6.01 -11.06 17.89
C TYR A 251 -6.69 -10.01 17.01
N ARG A 252 -6.38 -9.98 15.71
CA ARG A 252 -6.88 -8.96 14.76
C ARG A 252 -6.61 -7.52 15.21
N LYS A 253 -5.55 -7.30 15.99
CA LYS A 253 -5.14 -5.96 16.45
C LYS A 253 -4.28 -5.29 15.37
N PHE A 254 -4.73 -4.15 14.86
CA PHE A 254 -4.01 -3.34 13.88
C PHE A 254 -3.74 -1.95 14.44
N THR A 255 -2.48 -1.56 14.45
CA THR A 255 -1.98 -0.27 14.95
C THR A 255 -0.84 0.26 14.09
N THR A 256 -0.36 1.47 14.38
CA THR A 256 0.86 2.02 13.76
C THR A 256 2.07 1.09 13.95
N GLU A 257 2.16 0.38 15.07
CA GLU A 257 3.23 -0.58 15.34
C GLU A 257 3.09 -1.86 14.50
N SER A 258 1.88 -2.25 14.12
CA SER A 258 1.67 -3.36 13.18
C SER A 258 2.06 -3.00 11.75
N ASP A 259 1.89 -1.72 11.37
CA ASP A 259 2.40 -1.20 10.11
C ASP A 259 3.94 -1.14 10.11
N VAL A 260 4.57 -0.80 11.25
CA VAL A 260 6.04 -0.88 11.40
C VAL A 260 6.56 -2.30 11.16
N TRP A 261 5.89 -3.33 11.68
CA TRP A 261 6.26 -4.72 11.37
C TRP A 261 6.21 -4.99 9.86
N SER A 262 5.11 -4.57 9.22
CA SER A 262 4.91 -4.72 7.78
C SER A 262 5.99 -3.97 6.98
N PHE A 263 6.44 -2.81 7.46
CA PHE A 263 7.57 -2.07 6.88
C PHE A 263 8.88 -2.85 6.97
N GLY A 264 9.15 -3.54 8.08
CA GLY A 264 10.28 -4.47 8.18
C GLY A 264 10.25 -5.54 7.07
N VAL A 265 9.06 -6.06 6.75
CA VAL A 265 8.88 -7.00 5.64
C VAL A 265 9.09 -6.32 4.28
N ILE A 266 8.63 -5.08 4.07
CA ILE A 266 8.93 -4.30 2.85
C ILE A 266 10.44 -4.12 2.66
N LEU A 267 11.19 -3.82 3.72
CA LEU A 267 12.64 -3.73 3.64
C LEU A 267 13.23 -5.06 3.16
N TRP A 268 12.76 -6.18 3.71
CA TRP A 268 13.18 -7.50 3.25
C TRP A 268 12.83 -7.75 1.77
N GLU A 269 11.64 -7.34 1.31
CA GLU A 269 11.25 -7.42 -0.10
C GLU A 269 12.19 -6.59 -1.00
N ILE A 270 12.55 -5.37 -0.61
CA ILE A 270 13.48 -4.51 -1.37
C ILE A 270 14.82 -5.21 -1.55
N PHE A 271 15.41 -5.73 -0.46
CA PHE A 271 16.72 -6.39 -0.48
C PHE A 271 16.71 -7.82 -1.02
N THR A 272 15.54 -8.33 -1.41
CA THR A 272 15.38 -9.62 -2.11
C THR A 272 14.79 -9.46 -3.50
N TYR A 273 14.71 -8.23 -4.02
CA TYR A 273 14.13 -7.92 -5.32
C TYR A 273 12.68 -8.43 -5.50
N GLY A 274 11.87 -8.25 -4.46
CA GLY A 274 10.44 -8.55 -4.48
C GLY A 274 10.08 -10.02 -4.28
N LYS A 275 10.99 -10.85 -3.76
CA LYS A 275 10.68 -12.24 -3.37
C LYS A 275 9.52 -12.26 -2.38
N GLN A 276 8.74 -13.34 -2.43
CA GLN A 276 7.67 -13.53 -1.45
C GLN A 276 8.29 -13.83 -0.08
N PRO A 277 7.88 -13.13 0.99
CA PRO A 277 8.34 -13.46 2.33
C PRO A 277 7.94 -14.90 2.68
N TRP A 278 8.88 -15.67 3.22
CA TRP A 278 8.69 -17.09 3.54
C TRP A 278 8.28 -17.96 2.34
N PHE A 279 8.78 -17.67 1.13
CA PHE A 279 8.40 -18.34 -0.12
C PHE A 279 8.49 -19.87 -0.10
N GLN A 280 9.30 -20.44 0.79
CA GLN A 280 9.48 -21.88 0.99
C GLN A 280 8.42 -22.54 1.89
N LEU A 281 7.56 -21.74 2.54
CA LEU A 281 6.58 -22.21 3.52
C LEU A 281 5.15 -22.00 3.03
N SER A 282 4.25 -22.91 3.40
CA SER A 282 2.81 -22.75 3.27
C SER A 282 2.26 -21.68 4.22
N ASN A 283 1.04 -21.21 3.96
CA ASN A 283 0.39 -20.20 4.79
C ASN A 283 0.22 -20.64 6.27
N THR A 284 -0.02 -21.93 6.52
CA THR A 284 -0.14 -22.47 7.88
C THR A 284 1.20 -22.45 8.61
N GLU A 285 2.27 -22.87 7.93
CA GLU A 285 3.63 -22.84 8.48
C GLU A 285 4.12 -21.41 8.74
N VAL A 286 3.74 -20.45 7.90
CA VAL A 286 4.02 -19.02 8.13
C VAL A 286 3.35 -18.51 9.40
N ILE A 287 2.07 -18.84 9.61
CA ILE A 287 1.34 -18.48 10.84
C ILE A 287 2.06 -19.06 12.06
N GLU A 288 2.48 -20.32 12.01
CA GLU A 288 3.24 -20.95 13.07
C GLU A 288 4.59 -20.27 13.31
N CYS A 289 5.38 -20.01 12.26
CA CYS A 289 6.65 -19.30 12.35
C CYS A 289 6.52 -17.97 13.09
N ILE A 290 5.59 -17.13 12.63
CA ILE A 290 5.42 -15.76 13.15
C ILE A 290 4.95 -15.82 14.61
N THR A 291 3.99 -16.68 14.94
CA THR A 291 3.46 -16.80 16.31
C THR A 291 4.47 -17.40 17.31
N GLN A 292 5.40 -18.24 16.83
CA GLN A 292 6.52 -18.75 17.61
C GLN A 292 7.67 -17.73 17.75
N GLY A 293 7.64 -16.61 17.03
CA GLY A 293 8.66 -15.56 17.08
C GLY A 293 9.85 -15.79 16.14
N ARG A 294 9.71 -16.66 15.13
CA ARG A 294 10.68 -16.74 14.03
C ARG A 294 10.53 -15.51 13.14
N VAL A 295 11.66 -15.01 12.65
CA VAL A 295 11.74 -13.85 11.73
C VAL A 295 12.42 -14.25 10.42
N LEU A 296 12.23 -13.45 9.37
CA LEU A 296 12.85 -13.69 8.06
C LEU A 296 14.38 -13.59 8.16
N GLU A 297 15.08 -14.44 7.43
CA GLU A 297 16.54 -14.43 7.37
C GLU A 297 17.08 -13.19 6.66
N ARG A 298 18.31 -12.78 7.02
CA ARG A 298 19.01 -11.67 6.37
C ARG A 298 19.27 -11.99 4.89
N PRO A 299 18.80 -11.14 3.94
CA PRO A 299 19.12 -11.31 2.53
C PRO A 299 20.63 -11.20 2.27
N ARG A 300 21.16 -11.98 1.32
CA ARG A 300 22.61 -12.04 1.03
C ARG A 300 23.24 -10.67 0.73
N VAL A 301 22.53 -9.82 -0.01
CA VAL A 301 22.98 -8.48 -0.41
C VAL A 301 22.64 -7.39 0.62
N CYS A 302 21.95 -7.74 1.71
CA CYS A 302 21.52 -6.79 2.73
C CYS A 302 22.68 -6.45 3.69
N PRO A 303 23.03 -5.16 3.87
CA PRO A 303 23.95 -4.72 4.91
C PRO A 303 23.46 -5.10 6.32
N LYS A 304 24.39 -5.26 7.27
CA LYS A 304 24.03 -5.67 8.64
C LYS A 304 23.14 -4.63 9.31
N GLU A 305 23.49 -3.35 9.16
CA GLU A 305 22.81 -2.19 9.71
C GLU A 305 21.35 -2.15 9.24
N MET A 306 21.12 -2.55 8.00
CA MET A 306 19.79 -2.60 7.41
C MET A 306 18.98 -3.77 7.98
N TYR A 307 19.61 -4.92 8.19
CA TYR A 307 18.96 -6.04 8.86
C TYR A 307 18.68 -5.75 10.34
N ASP A 308 19.55 -4.99 11.03
CA ASP A 308 19.31 -4.57 12.42
C ASP A 308 18.05 -3.70 12.54
N ILE A 309 17.79 -2.82 11.56
CA ILE A 309 16.52 -2.06 11.47
C ILE A 309 15.33 -3.01 11.26
N MET A 310 15.45 -4.04 10.40
CA MET A 310 14.39 -5.05 10.23
C MET A 310 14.09 -5.78 11.55
N LEU A 311 15.13 -6.20 12.28
CA LEU A 311 14.99 -6.81 13.60
C LEU A 311 14.33 -5.86 14.62
N GLY A 312 14.63 -4.56 14.55
CA GLY A 312 13.95 -3.54 15.33
C GLY A 312 12.47 -3.37 14.96
N CYS A 313 12.07 -3.63 13.72
CA CYS A 313 10.67 -3.67 13.30
C CYS A 313 9.96 -4.94 13.78
N TRP A 314 10.68 -6.05 13.90
CA TRP A 314 10.14 -7.38 14.24
C TRP A 314 10.25 -7.75 15.72
N GLN A 315 10.29 -6.76 16.61
CA GLN A 315 10.11 -7.01 18.04
C GLN A 315 8.73 -7.61 18.31
N ARG A 316 8.68 -8.64 19.16
CA ARG A 316 7.45 -9.38 19.47
C ARG A 316 6.41 -8.45 20.09
N GLU A 317 6.83 -7.70 21.11
CA GLU A 317 5.98 -6.70 21.76
C GLU A 317 5.91 -5.44 20.90
N PRO A 318 4.71 -4.98 20.49
CA PRO A 318 4.59 -3.84 19.57
C PRO A 318 5.26 -2.56 20.09
N GLN A 319 5.28 -2.39 21.41
CA GLN A 319 5.81 -1.22 22.12
C GLN A 319 7.34 -1.18 22.15
N GLN A 320 7.99 -2.30 21.84
CA GLN A 320 9.44 -2.40 21.73
C GLN A 320 9.93 -2.18 20.29
N ARG A 321 9.03 -2.13 19.31
CA ARG A 321 9.39 -1.89 17.90
C ARG A 321 9.93 -0.47 17.74
N LEU A 322 10.89 -0.32 16.84
CA LEU A 322 11.40 1.00 16.45
C LEU A 322 10.27 1.90 15.94
N ASN A 323 10.32 3.18 16.30
CA ASN A 323 9.33 4.14 15.78
C ASN A 323 9.63 4.42 14.30
N ILE A 324 8.58 4.53 13.46
CA ILE A 324 8.74 4.86 12.04
C ILE A 324 9.52 6.16 11.79
N LYS A 325 9.40 7.15 12.70
CA LYS A 325 10.19 8.39 12.64
C LYS A 325 11.69 8.14 12.86
N GLU A 326 12.05 7.21 13.72
CA GLU A 326 13.44 6.82 13.98
C GLU A 326 13.98 6.01 12.81
N ILE A 327 13.19 5.05 12.31
CA ILE A 327 13.54 4.26 11.12
C ILE A 327 13.82 5.17 9.93
N TYR A 328 12.95 6.16 9.66
CA TYR A 328 13.17 7.14 8.60
C TYR A 328 14.50 7.90 8.75
N LYS A 329 14.84 8.34 9.97
CA LYS A 329 16.11 9.03 10.24
C LYS A 329 17.32 8.11 9.99
N LEU A 330 17.25 6.86 10.42
CA LEU A 330 18.30 5.87 10.23
C LEU A 330 18.52 5.58 8.73
N LEU A 331 17.44 5.33 7.99
CA LEU A 331 17.49 5.11 6.54
C LEU A 331 18.08 6.30 5.80
N HIS A 332 17.65 7.50 6.14
CA HIS A 332 18.15 8.73 5.53
C HIS A 332 19.65 8.96 5.84
N ALA A 333 20.11 8.61 7.04
CA ALA A 333 21.53 8.67 7.41
C ALA A 333 22.37 7.66 6.61
N LEU A 334 21.91 6.42 6.49
CA LEU A 334 22.56 5.38 5.67
C LEU A 334 22.62 5.79 4.19
N GLY A 335 21.54 6.37 3.67
CA GLY A 335 21.47 6.89 2.30
C GLY A 335 22.49 7.99 2.03
N LYS A 336 22.67 8.94 2.95
CA LYS A 336 23.70 10.00 2.83
C LYS A 336 25.13 9.47 2.87
N ALA A 337 25.38 8.41 3.63
CA ALA A 337 26.69 7.78 3.70
C ALA A 337 27.03 6.95 2.45
N THR A 338 26.02 6.62 1.62
CA THR A 338 26.21 5.88 0.38
C THR A 338 26.39 6.88 -0.77
N PRO A 339 27.49 6.85 -1.54
CA PRO A 339 27.70 7.75 -2.66
C PRO A 339 26.52 7.70 -3.63
N ILE A 340 26.02 8.87 -4.02
CA ILE A 340 24.94 8.99 -4.99
C ILE A 340 25.53 8.74 -6.38
N TYR A 341 25.56 7.47 -6.81
CA TYR A 341 25.55 7.17 -8.24
C TYR A 341 24.09 7.22 -8.69
N LEU A 342 23.61 8.44 -8.95
CA LEU A 342 22.44 8.61 -9.82
C LEU A 342 22.93 8.29 -11.23
N ASP A 343 23.01 7.01 -11.56
CA ASP A 343 22.85 6.63 -12.96
C ASP A 343 21.42 7.04 -13.31
N ILE A 344 21.34 8.19 -13.98
CA ILE A 344 20.13 8.69 -14.60
C ILE A 344 19.72 7.61 -15.59
N LEU A 345 18.82 6.73 -15.17
CA LEU A 345 18.16 5.78 -16.05
C LEU A 345 17.43 6.61 -17.12
N GLY A 346 18.00 6.61 -18.33
CA GLY A 346 17.43 7.24 -19.53
C GLY A 346 16.11 6.63 -19.97
#